data_AF-A0A2I0QCT1-F1
#
_entry.id   AF-A0A2I0QCT1-F1
#
_cell.length_a   1.000
_cell.length_b   1.000
_cell.length_c   1.000
_cell.angle_alpha   90.00
_cell.angle_beta   90.00
_cell.angle_gamma   90.00
#
_symmetry.space_group_name_H-M   'P 1'
#
loop_
_entity.id
_entity.type
_entity.pdbx_description
1 polymer ?
#
loop_
_entity_poly.entity_id
_entity_poly.type
_entity_poly.pdbx_seq_one_letter_code
_entity_poly.pdbx_strand_id
1 'polypeptide(L)' 'MSKGTPSFGKHNKKHTHIRCGRCGKQSLNRRQDVCVSCGFGRTARMNN' A
#
# COMPACT_ATOMS: atom_id res chain seq x y z
N MET A 1 -29.77 1.32 -0.70
CA MET A 1 -28.29 1.19 -0.65
C MET A 1 -27.69 1.83 -1.90
N SER A 2 -27.37 3.12 -1.89
CA SER A 2 -26.61 3.70 -3.02
C SER A 2 -25.11 3.52 -2.75
N LYS A 3 -24.57 2.35 -3.11
CA LYS A 3 -23.14 2.01 -3.08
C LYS A 3 -22.73 1.72 -4.52
N GLY A 4 -22.04 2.66 -5.15
CA GLY A 4 -21.64 2.58 -6.56
C GLY A 4 -20.86 3.83 -6.95
N THR A 5 -21.12 4.34 -8.15
CA THR A 5 -20.52 5.54 -8.74
C THR A 5 -20.27 6.71 -7.76
N PRO A 6 -21.24 7.15 -6.93
CA PRO A 6 -21.00 8.29 -6.03
C PRO A 6 -19.94 8.05 -4.95
N SER A 7 -19.58 6.80 -4.64
CA SER A 7 -18.55 6.49 -3.64
C SER A 7 -17.13 6.61 -4.18
N PHE A 8 -16.91 6.39 -5.48
CA PHE A 8 -15.58 6.42 -6.10
C PHE A 8 -14.95 7.83 -6.09
N GLY A 9 -15.75 8.90 -6.07
CA GLY A 9 -15.23 10.28 -5.94
C GLY A 9 -14.44 10.53 -4.64
N LYS A 10 -14.62 9.67 -3.63
CA LYS A 10 -13.88 9.75 -2.35
C LYS A 10 -12.50 9.09 -2.39
N HIS A 11 -12.12 8.45 -3.50
CA HIS A 11 -10.87 7.69 -3.63
C HIS A 11 -9.65 8.55 -4.04
N ASN A 12 -9.83 9.88 -4.17
CA ASN A 12 -8.75 10.82 -4.53
C ASN A 12 -7.81 11.18 -3.36
N LYS A 13 -7.97 10.55 -2.20
CA LYS A 13 -7.11 10.79 -1.04
C LYS A 13 -5.72 10.20 -1.29
N LYS A 14 -4.73 10.63 -0.49
CA LYS A 14 -3.34 10.14 -0.56
C LYS A 14 -3.31 8.61 -0.68
N HIS A 15 -2.57 8.13 -1.68
CA HIS A 15 -2.37 6.69 -1.89
C HIS A 15 -1.84 6.02 -0.64
N THR A 16 -2.44 4.88 -0.30
CA THR A 16 -2.00 4.04 0.81
C THR A 16 -0.68 3.34 0.49
N HIS A 17 -0.51 2.90 -0.76
CA HIS A 17 0.67 2.18 -1.23
C HIS A 17 1.61 3.08 -2.05
N ILE A 18 2.88 3.08 -1.66
CA ILE A 18 3.99 3.78 -2.31
C ILE A 18 5.08 2.78 -2.73
N ARG A 19 6.08 3.26 -3.47
CA ARG A 19 7.24 2.44 -3.84
C ARG A 19 8.04 2.03 -2.61
N CYS A 20 8.34 0.74 -2.52
CA CYS A 20 9.19 0.18 -1.47
C CYS A 20 10.66 0.37 -1.81
N GLY A 21 11.43 0.95 -0.88
CA GLY A 21 12.88 1.13 -1.06
C GLY A 21 13.67 -0.19 -1.12
N ARG A 22 13.14 -1.30 -0.56
CA ARG A 22 13.82 -2.61 -0.57
C ARG A 22 13.60 -3.39 -1.87
N CYS A 23 12.37 -3.44 -2.40
CA CYS A 23 12.02 -4.29 -3.54
C CYS A 23 11.52 -3.54 -4.78
N GLY A 24 11.43 -2.21 -4.74
CA GLY A 24 11.00 -1.36 -5.86
C GLY A 24 9.49 -1.37 -6.20
N LYS A 25 8.74 -2.37 -5.73
CA LYS A 25 7.29 -2.51 -5.98
C LYS A 25 6.46 -1.43 -5.27
N GLN A 26 5.33 -1.02 -5.84
CA GLN A 26 4.38 -0.07 -5.22
C GLN A 26 3.48 -0.75 -4.17
N SER A 27 4.11 -1.33 -3.16
CA SER A 27 3.48 -2.21 -2.18
C SER A 27 3.79 -1.82 -0.74
N LEU A 28 4.51 -0.71 -0.52
CA LEU A 28 4.81 -0.17 0.81
C LEU A 28 3.60 0.62 1.32
N ASN A 29 2.98 0.18 2.40
CA ASN A 29 1.90 0.89 3.05
C ASN A 29 2.46 2.06 3.88
N ARG A 30 2.16 3.30 3.49
CA ARG A 30 2.66 4.51 4.16
C ARG A 30 2.16 4.71 5.59
N ARG A 31 1.01 4.12 5.96
CA ARG A 31 0.47 4.27 7.33
C ARG A 31 1.09 3.30 8.32
N GLN A 32 1.52 2.15 7.84
CA GLN A 32 2.06 1.08 8.67
C GLN A 32 3.59 0.97 8.52
N ASP A 33 4.17 1.62 7.49
CA ASP A 33 5.56 1.48 7.06
C ASP A 33 5.97 0.04 6.75
N VAL A 34 5.00 -0.73 6.23
CA VAL A 34 5.16 -2.14 5.89
C VAL A 34 4.97 -2.39 4.41
N CYS A 35 5.92 -3.07 3.78
CA CYS A 35 5.78 -3.60 2.43
C CYS A 35 5.06 -4.95 2.45
N VAL A 36 3.91 -4.99 1.77
CA VAL A 36 3.10 -6.22 1.67
C VAL A 36 3.78 -7.28 0.80
N SER A 37 4.55 -6.87 -0.21
CA SER A 37 5.24 -7.81 -1.10
C SER A 37 6.47 -8.43 -0.45
N CYS A 38 7.44 -7.61 -0.02
CA CYS A 38 8.74 -8.12 0.42
C CYS A 38 8.90 -8.23 1.94
N GLY A 39 7.90 -7.82 2.72
CA GLY A 39 7.95 -7.83 4.18
C GLY A 39 8.78 -6.70 4.82
N PHE A 40 9.36 -5.78 4.03
CA PHE A 40 10.10 -4.62 4.55
C PHE A 40 9.30 -3.86 5.61
N GLY A 41 9.90 -3.59 6.78
CA GLY A 41 9.24 -2.99 7.94
C GLY A 41 8.64 -3.99 8.94
N ARG A 42 8.29 -5.22 8.52
CA ARG A 42 7.85 -6.32 9.41
C ARG A 42 8.91 -7.37 9.64
N THR A 43 9.69 -7.70 8.61
CA THR A 43 10.68 -8.77 8.65
C THR A 43 12.03 -8.28 8.15
N ALA A 44 13.10 -8.77 8.79
CA ALA A 44 14.46 -8.52 8.34
C ALA A 44 14.72 -9.21 6.98
N ARG A 45 14.18 -10.41 6.78
CA ARG A 45 14.30 -11.19 5.55
C ARG A 45 13.29 -10.74 4.49
N MET A 46 13.68 -10.86 3.23
CA MET A 46 12.82 -10.62 2.09
C MET A 46 11.89 -11.83 1.90
N ASN A 47 10.59 -11.59 1.85
CA ASN A 47 9.64 -12.57 1.34
C ASN A 47 9.75 -12.55 -0.19
N ASN A 48 10.23 -13.66 -0.77
CA ASN A 48 10.42 -13.82 -2.22
C ASN A 48 9.08 -13.83 -2.95
#